data_AF-A0A2S7KY13-F1
#
_entry.id   AF-A0A2S7KY13-F1
#
_cell.length_a   1.000
_cell.length_b   1.000
_cell.length_c   1.000
_cell.angle_alpha   90.00
_cell.angle_beta   90.00
_cell.angle_gamma   90.00
#
_symmetry.space_group_name_H-M   'P 1'
#
loop_
_entity.id
_entity.type
_entity.pdbx_description
1 polymer ?
#
loop_
_entity_poly.entity_id
_entity_poly.type
_entity_poly.pdbx_seq_one_letter_code
_entity_poly.pdbx_strand_id
1 'polypeptide(L)'
;MFDFILILLEAEKAAEFWSFSQNWFDILSLVLTILSLWLAFWLGERGYRRDKKDKAKEEKQLINSEVKLFKNNLEQLLKAVDKKLAALKKYKVDKSFSLEFRAEVQVDFLKFIDVKHVYEQYGFKNQQALDTINELFSSLFAMNDFRHSLRDSVRNYILRYTGFEKGFYLYRKLMYKMMHEIANKRAIDIRPEVGGVQLNFGTNQFAQRFFRLIQSVLSNPDLLNADGIVVRPKLIELFIKPSIDLSKQYIPADEDAIQVSDVANEVNSSWINMEVVTTAHFNEIDGHIATLEDVKAKINEFLELKKN
;
A
#
# COMPACT_ATOMS: atom_id res chain seq x y z
N MET A 1 53.46 -43.66 -96.95
CA MET A 1 52.54 -42.74 -97.64
C MET A 1 51.37 -42.55 -96.68
N PHE A 2 51.19 -41.35 -96.12
CA PHE A 2 50.10 -41.09 -95.18
C PHE A 2 48.77 -41.25 -95.91
N ASP A 3 47.89 -42.10 -95.38
CA ASP A 3 46.58 -42.36 -95.98
C ASP A 3 45.62 -41.23 -95.60
N PHE A 4 45.71 -40.13 -96.35
CA PHE A 4 44.93 -38.91 -96.10
C PHE A 4 43.42 -39.15 -96.14
N ILE A 5 42.95 -40.21 -96.80
CA ILE A 5 41.53 -40.58 -96.87
C ILE A 5 41.03 -41.09 -95.51
N LEU A 6 41.85 -41.86 -94.78
CA LEU A 6 41.50 -42.35 -93.45
C LEU A 6 41.38 -41.18 -92.45
N ILE A 7 42.33 -40.23 -92.50
CA ILE A 7 42.36 -39.04 -91.64
C ILE A 7 41.16 -38.12 -91.91
N LEU A 8 40.74 -37.98 -93.18
CA LEU A 8 39.59 -37.15 -93.56
C LEU A 8 38.26 -37.76 -93.07
N LEU A 9 38.11 -39.08 -93.19
CA LEU A 9 36.94 -39.82 -92.69
C LEU A 9 36.84 -39.80 -91.15
N GLU A 10 37.98 -39.85 -90.45
CA GLU A 10 38.03 -39.76 -88.99
C GLU A 10 37.79 -38.31 -88.51
N ALA A 11 38.25 -37.31 -89.27
CA ALA A 11 37.97 -35.90 -89.03
C ALA A 11 36.51 -35.52 -89.29
N GLU A 12 35.85 -36.07 -90.31
CA GLU A 12 34.42 -35.88 -90.55
C GLU A 12 33.56 -36.52 -89.45
N LYS A 13 33.91 -37.74 -89.01
CA LYS A 13 33.23 -38.37 -87.86
C LYS A 13 33.45 -37.61 -86.55
N ALA A 14 34.66 -37.08 -86.33
CA ALA A 14 34.94 -36.24 -85.18
C ALA A 14 34.20 -34.90 -85.27
N ALA A 15 34.07 -34.30 -86.45
CA ALA A 15 33.33 -33.06 -86.68
C ALA A 15 31.81 -33.22 -86.50
N GLU A 16 31.23 -34.33 -86.98
CA GLU A 16 29.82 -34.66 -86.72
C GLU A 16 29.56 -34.89 -85.23
N PHE A 17 30.44 -35.62 -84.53
CA PHE A 17 30.35 -35.85 -83.09
C PHE A 17 30.53 -34.56 -82.26
N TRP A 18 31.38 -33.63 -82.71
CA TRP A 18 31.56 -32.31 -82.08
C TRP A 18 30.38 -31.37 -82.35
N SER A 19 29.80 -31.40 -83.56
CA SER A 19 28.62 -30.60 -83.90
C SER A 19 27.35 -31.05 -83.16
N PHE A 20 27.24 -32.35 -82.86
CA PHE A 20 26.18 -32.90 -82.03
C PHE A 20 26.44 -32.67 -80.54
N SER A 21 27.68 -32.80 -80.05
CA SER A 21 27.94 -32.79 -78.60
C SER A 21 27.99 -31.40 -77.93
N GLN A 22 28.29 -30.31 -78.66
CA GLN A 22 28.48 -28.99 -78.02
C GLN A 22 27.17 -28.27 -77.65
N ASN A 23 26.12 -28.33 -78.46
CA ASN A 23 24.95 -27.47 -78.22
C ASN A 23 23.93 -28.03 -77.22
N TRP A 24 23.65 -29.34 -77.21
CA TRP A 24 22.62 -29.87 -76.31
C TRP A 24 23.11 -30.07 -74.88
N PHE A 25 24.40 -30.35 -74.67
CA PHE A 25 24.98 -30.43 -73.32
C PHE A 25 25.02 -29.05 -72.66
N ASP A 26 25.32 -27.99 -73.42
CA ASP A 26 25.26 -26.62 -72.94
C ASP A 26 23.82 -26.20 -72.61
N ILE A 27 22.85 -26.54 -73.46
CA ILE A 27 21.42 -26.32 -73.19
C ILE A 27 20.95 -27.12 -71.97
N LEU A 28 21.37 -28.39 -71.83
CA LEU A 28 21.03 -29.23 -70.69
C LEU A 28 21.65 -28.68 -69.40
N SER A 29 22.91 -28.23 -69.44
CA SER A 29 23.57 -27.60 -68.29
C SER A 29 22.87 -26.30 -67.89
N LEU A 30 22.48 -25.47 -68.86
CA LEU A 30 21.71 -24.25 -68.61
C LEU A 30 20.35 -24.57 -67.97
N VAL A 31 19.62 -25.55 -68.49
CA VAL A 31 18.33 -26.00 -67.93
C VAL A 31 18.50 -26.55 -66.52
N LEU A 32 19.54 -27.36 -66.26
CA LEU A 32 19.85 -27.87 -64.92
C LEU A 32 20.25 -26.74 -63.95
N THR A 33 20.92 -25.70 -64.43
CA THR A 33 21.32 -24.54 -63.62
C THR A 33 20.10 -23.68 -63.27
N ILE A 34 19.18 -23.47 -64.21
CA ILE A 34 17.91 -22.77 -63.97
C ILE A 34 17.03 -23.58 -63.00
N LEU A 35 16.93 -24.89 -63.20
CA LEU A 35 16.20 -25.79 -62.32
C LEU A 35 16.80 -25.80 -60.91
N SER A 36 18.12 -25.85 -60.76
CA SER A 36 18.77 -25.85 -59.45
C SER A 36 18.62 -24.52 -58.71
N LEU A 37 18.72 -23.39 -59.43
CA LEU A 37 18.41 -22.06 -58.89
C LEU A 37 16.95 -21.96 -58.44
N TRP A 38 16.02 -22.47 -59.25
CA TRP A 38 14.59 -22.49 -58.92
C TRP A 38 14.30 -23.38 -57.70
N LEU A 39 14.90 -24.57 -57.64
CA LEU A 39 14.75 -25.50 -56.51
C LEU A 39 15.34 -24.91 -55.22
N ALA A 40 16.51 -24.26 -55.30
CA ALA A 40 17.13 -23.57 -54.18
C ALA A 40 16.27 -22.40 -53.70
N PHE A 41 15.73 -21.59 -54.62
CA PHE A 41 14.81 -20.50 -54.28
C PHE A 41 13.52 -21.03 -53.63
N TRP A 42 12.91 -22.07 -54.19
CA TRP A 42 11.69 -22.68 -53.65
C TRP A 42 11.90 -23.30 -52.26
N LEU A 43 13.01 -24.02 -52.05
CA LEU A 43 13.38 -24.56 -50.74
C LEU A 43 13.66 -23.44 -49.73
N GLY A 44 14.36 -22.39 -50.14
CA GLY A 44 14.63 -21.20 -49.32
C GLY A 44 13.34 -20.47 -48.92
N GLU A 45 12.42 -20.25 -49.86
CA GLU A 45 11.14 -19.60 -49.59
C GLU A 45 10.25 -20.46 -48.66
N ARG A 46 10.25 -21.79 -48.87
CA ARG A 46 9.52 -22.72 -47.99
C ARG A 46 10.10 -22.74 -46.58
N GLY A 47 11.42 -22.75 -46.44
CA GLY A 47 12.13 -22.64 -45.16
C GLY A 47 11.80 -21.33 -44.45
N TYR A 48 11.93 -20.21 -45.15
CA TYR A 48 11.60 -18.87 -44.63
C TYR A 48 10.15 -18.78 -44.15
N ARG A 49 9.18 -19.28 -44.94
CA ARG A 49 7.76 -19.29 -44.57
C ARG A 49 7.50 -20.15 -43.33
N ARG A 50 8.18 -21.30 -43.20
CA ARG A 50 8.08 -22.16 -42.02
C ARG A 50 8.64 -21.46 -40.79
N ASP A 51 9.87 -20.95 -40.87
CA ASP A 51 10.53 -20.29 -39.74
C ASP A 51 9.76 -19.03 -39.30
N LYS A 52 9.19 -18.27 -40.23
CA LYS A 52 8.30 -17.14 -39.92
C LYS A 52 7.04 -17.58 -39.16
N LYS A 53 6.45 -18.72 -39.55
CA LYS A 53 5.27 -19.28 -38.88
C LYS A 53 5.60 -19.82 -37.50
N ASP A 54 6.74 -20.49 -37.34
CA ASP A 54 7.19 -21.04 -36.07
C ASP A 54 7.51 -19.91 -35.08
N LYS A 55 8.25 -18.88 -35.52
CA LYS A 55 8.49 -17.67 -34.71
C LYS A 55 7.20 -17.00 -34.26
N ALA A 56 6.22 -16.82 -35.15
CA ALA A 56 4.94 -16.24 -34.80
C ALA A 56 4.14 -17.10 -33.80
N LYS A 57 4.32 -18.42 -33.83
CA LYS A 57 3.70 -19.34 -32.87
C LYS A 57 4.39 -19.26 -31.51
N GLU A 58 5.72 -19.22 -31.48
CA GLU A 58 6.52 -19.05 -30.26
C GLU A 58 6.22 -17.71 -29.58
N GLU A 59 6.17 -16.62 -30.34
CA GLU A 59 5.80 -15.29 -29.84
C GLU A 59 4.40 -15.29 -29.22
N LYS A 60 3.41 -15.90 -29.88
CA LYS A 60 2.06 -16.07 -29.30
C LYS A 60 2.06 -16.91 -28.02
N GLN A 61 2.90 -17.94 -27.93
CA GLN A 61 3.02 -18.75 -26.72
C GLN A 61 3.67 -17.98 -25.57
N LEU A 62 4.69 -17.16 -25.87
CA LEU A 62 5.33 -16.26 -24.93
C LEU A 62 4.31 -15.25 -24.36
N ILE A 63 3.62 -14.51 -25.25
CA ILE A 63 2.59 -13.52 -24.86
C ILE A 63 1.53 -14.16 -23.97
N ASN A 64 0.99 -15.31 -24.36
CA ASN A 64 -0.03 -16.00 -23.56
C ASN A 64 0.50 -16.43 -22.19
N SER A 65 1.76 -16.86 -22.10
CA SER A 65 2.38 -17.30 -20.85
C SER A 65 2.62 -16.12 -19.91
N GLU A 66 3.12 -15.00 -20.44
CA GLU A 66 3.32 -13.78 -19.67
C GLU A 66 2.00 -13.18 -19.17
N VAL A 67 0.99 -13.07 -20.04
CA VAL A 67 -0.32 -12.56 -19.62
C VAL A 67 -0.98 -13.50 -18.60
N LYS A 68 -0.77 -14.81 -18.71
CA LYS A 68 -1.24 -15.77 -17.70
C LYS A 68 -0.53 -15.56 -16.35
N LEU A 69 0.78 -15.36 -16.36
CA LEU A 69 1.55 -15.04 -15.15
C LEU A 69 1.07 -13.72 -14.53
N PHE A 70 0.83 -12.69 -15.35
CA PHE A 70 0.27 -11.41 -14.91
C PHE A 70 -1.08 -11.62 -14.21
N LYS A 71 -2.02 -12.34 -14.83
CA LYS A 71 -3.33 -12.65 -14.21
C LYS A 71 -3.19 -13.39 -12.88
N ASN A 72 -2.34 -14.41 -12.83
CA ASN A 72 -2.09 -15.15 -11.58
C ASN A 72 -1.56 -14.23 -10.47
N ASN A 73 -0.65 -13.31 -10.80
CA ASN A 73 -0.13 -12.32 -9.85
C ASN A 73 -1.22 -11.35 -9.39
N LEU A 74 -2.10 -10.89 -10.29
CA LEU A 74 -3.26 -10.06 -9.93
C LEU A 74 -4.23 -10.80 -9.00
N GLU A 75 -4.50 -12.08 -9.23
CA GLU A 75 -5.35 -12.90 -8.34
C GLU A 75 -4.71 -13.08 -6.94
N GLN A 76 -3.40 -13.26 -6.88
CA GLN A 76 -2.68 -13.32 -5.59
C GLN A 76 -2.73 -11.98 -4.87
N LEU A 77 -2.50 -10.88 -5.60
CA LEU A 77 -2.60 -9.54 -5.07
C LEU A 77 -4.02 -9.25 -4.56
N LEU A 78 -5.06 -9.63 -5.31
CA LEU A 78 -6.46 -9.47 -4.92
C LEU A 78 -6.74 -10.13 -3.55
N LYS A 79 -6.26 -11.37 -3.35
CA LYS A 79 -6.38 -12.07 -2.06
C LYS A 79 -5.64 -11.34 -0.94
N ALA A 80 -4.47 -10.76 -1.22
CA ALA A 80 -3.72 -9.99 -0.24
C ALA A 80 -4.43 -8.67 0.12
N VAL A 81 -4.97 -7.97 -0.88
CA VAL A 81 -5.77 -6.75 -0.75
C VAL A 81 -7.01 -7.02 0.11
N ASP A 82 -7.76 -8.09 -0.14
CA ASP A 82 -8.94 -8.45 0.66
C ASP A 82 -8.62 -8.68 2.13
N LYS A 83 -7.56 -9.43 2.41
CA LYS A 83 -7.11 -9.66 3.79
C LYS A 83 -6.66 -8.36 4.45
N LYS A 84 -6.01 -7.46 3.71
CA LYS A 84 -5.55 -6.17 4.24
C LYS A 84 -6.71 -5.21 4.49
N LEU A 85 -7.71 -5.18 3.60
CA LEU A 85 -8.95 -4.43 3.77
C LEU A 85 -9.70 -4.89 5.03
N ALA A 86 -9.84 -6.20 5.22
CA ALA A 86 -10.46 -6.74 6.44
C ALA A 86 -9.70 -6.30 7.71
N ALA A 87 -8.36 -6.34 7.67
CA ALA A 87 -7.53 -5.89 8.79
C ALA A 87 -7.66 -4.38 9.06
N LEU A 88 -7.69 -3.54 8.03
CA LEU A 88 -7.88 -2.09 8.17
C LEU A 88 -9.28 -1.72 8.69
N LYS A 89 -10.31 -2.40 8.19
CA LYS A 89 -11.69 -2.22 8.68
C LYS A 89 -11.83 -2.62 10.14
N LYS A 90 -11.25 -3.77 10.54
CA LYS A 90 -11.18 -4.18 11.93
C LYS A 90 -10.41 -3.16 12.79
N TYR A 91 -9.25 -2.71 12.31
CA TYR A 91 -8.43 -1.70 12.99
C TYR A 91 -9.21 -0.40 13.26
N LYS A 92 -10.02 0.05 12.29
CA LYS A 92 -10.89 1.23 12.43
C LYS A 92 -11.97 1.05 13.49
N VAL A 93 -12.56 -0.14 13.60
CA VAL A 93 -13.59 -0.46 14.59
C VAL A 93 -12.97 -0.57 15.99
N ASP A 94 -11.89 -1.33 16.12
CA ASP A 94 -11.24 -1.61 17.40
C ASP A 94 -10.48 -0.39 17.95
N LYS A 95 -10.09 0.54 17.07
CA LYS A 95 -9.26 1.72 17.37
C LYS A 95 -8.03 1.39 18.22
N SER A 96 -7.42 0.24 17.94
CA SER A 96 -6.26 -0.24 18.70
C SER A 96 -4.97 0.41 18.21
N PHE A 97 -3.88 0.24 18.96
CA PHE A 97 -2.53 0.61 18.49
C PHE A 97 -1.84 -0.50 17.69
N SER A 98 -2.54 -1.61 17.43
CA SER A 98 -1.96 -2.79 16.78
C SER A 98 -2.60 -3.01 15.42
N LEU A 99 -1.98 -2.44 14.38
CA LEU A 99 -2.35 -2.74 13.00
C LEU A 99 -1.56 -3.94 12.48
N GLU A 100 -2.27 -4.95 11.96
CA GLU A 100 -1.63 -6.07 11.26
C GLU A 100 -1.08 -5.61 9.90
N PHE A 101 0.24 -5.72 9.71
CA PHE A 101 0.90 -5.48 8.43
C PHE A 101 1.05 -6.78 7.64
N ARG A 102 0.57 -6.77 6.40
CA ARG A 102 0.70 -7.87 5.44
C ARG A 102 1.70 -7.47 4.37
N ALA A 103 2.77 -8.25 4.23
CA ALA A 103 3.86 -7.95 3.29
C ALA A 103 3.44 -8.21 1.83
N GLU A 104 2.41 -9.02 1.64
CA GLU A 104 1.96 -9.54 0.35
C GLU A 104 1.23 -8.50 -0.53
N VAL A 105 0.87 -7.34 0.04
CA VAL A 105 0.31 -6.22 -0.73
C VAL A 105 1.47 -5.46 -1.40
N GLN A 106 1.93 -5.98 -2.54
CA GLN A 106 3.02 -5.39 -3.31
C GLN A 106 2.84 -5.64 -4.82
N VAL A 107 3.39 -4.75 -5.62
CA VAL A 107 3.30 -4.76 -7.10
C VAL A 107 4.64 -4.96 -7.78
N ASP A 108 5.63 -5.53 -7.06
CA ASP A 108 6.96 -5.79 -7.61
C ASP A 108 6.95 -6.66 -8.88
N PHE A 109 5.92 -7.50 -9.04
CA PHE A 109 5.77 -8.32 -10.24
C PHE A 109 5.64 -7.48 -11.52
N LEU A 110 5.19 -6.21 -11.44
CA LEU A 110 5.09 -5.31 -12.59
C LEU A 110 6.44 -5.07 -13.27
N LYS A 111 7.56 -5.16 -12.53
CA LYS A 111 8.92 -5.02 -13.09
C LYS A 111 9.27 -6.12 -14.10
N PHE A 112 8.53 -7.23 -14.07
CA PHE A 112 8.79 -8.42 -14.88
C PHE A 112 7.72 -8.65 -15.96
N ILE A 113 6.78 -7.72 -16.15
CA ILE A 113 5.71 -7.83 -17.15
C ILE A 113 5.99 -6.87 -18.29
N ASP A 114 5.99 -7.38 -19.52
CA ASP A 114 5.93 -6.53 -20.70
C ASP A 114 4.49 -6.07 -20.93
N VAL A 115 4.25 -4.78 -20.67
CA VAL A 115 2.95 -4.13 -20.86
C VAL A 115 2.47 -4.28 -22.32
N LYS A 116 3.39 -4.30 -23.29
CA LYS A 116 3.05 -4.48 -24.70
C LYS A 116 2.38 -5.82 -24.96
N HIS A 117 2.84 -6.90 -24.33
CA HIS A 117 2.24 -8.22 -24.45
C HIS A 117 0.82 -8.26 -23.86
N VAL A 118 0.57 -7.51 -22.78
CA VAL A 118 -0.78 -7.34 -22.22
C VAL A 118 -1.70 -6.66 -23.24
N TYR A 119 -1.28 -5.54 -23.84
CA TYR A 119 -2.06 -4.86 -24.87
C TYR A 119 -2.30 -5.72 -26.12
N GLU A 120 -1.27 -6.41 -26.58
CA GLU A 120 -1.34 -7.26 -27.77
C GLU A 120 -2.37 -8.39 -27.62
N GLN A 121 -2.42 -9.00 -26.43
CA GLN A 121 -3.35 -10.08 -26.12
C GLN A 121 -4.83 -9.69 -26.19
N TYR A 122 -5.16 -8.41 -25.98
CA TYR A 122 -6.52 -7.86 -26.06
C TYR A 122 -6.78 -7.05 -27.34
N GLY A 123 -5.72 -6.78 -28.10
CA GLY A 123 -5.73 -6.13 -29.41
C GLY A 123 -5.66 -4.61 -29.30
N PHE A 124 -4.68 -4.02 -30.01
CA PHE A 124 -4.42 -2.57 -30.04
C PHE A 124 -5.56 -1.70 -30.60
N LYS A 125 -6.62 -2.30 -31.14
CA LYS A 125 -7.79 -1.58 -31.68
C LYS A 125 -8.99 -1.60 -30.72
N ASN A 126 -8.92 -2.36 -29.63
CA ASN A 126 -10.01 -2.48 -28.66
C ASN A 126 -9.88 -1.37 -27.61
N GLN A 127 -10.37 -0.16 -27.93
CA GLN A 127 -10.21 1.01 -27.06
C GLN A 127 -10.70 0.77 -25.63
N GLN A 128 -11.85 0.12 -25.46
CA GLN A 128 -12.40 -0.19 -24.14
C GLN A 128 -11.44 -1.06 -23.30
N ALA A 129 -10.86 -2.10 -23.90
CA ALA A 129 -9.89 -2.94 -23.20
C ALA A 129 -8.61 -2.17 -22.88
N LEU A 130 -8.15 -1.31 -23.79
CA LEU A 130 -6.98 -0.46 -23.55
C LEU A 130 -7.21 0.51 -22.38
N ASP A 131 -8.39 1.12 -22.29
CA ASP A 131 -8.75 2.03 -21.21
C ASP A 131 -8.77 1.29 -19.86
N THR A 132 -9.38 0.10 -19.79
CA THR A 132 -9.36 -0.74 -18.58
C THR A 132 -7.94 -1.15 -18.18
N ILE A 133 -7.08 -1.49 -19.15
CA ILE A 133 -5.68 -1.83 -18.89
C ILE A 133 -4.92 -0.60 -18.34
N ASN A 134 -5.09 0.56 -18.96
CA ASN A 134 -4.46 1.82 -18.52
C ASN A 134 -4.87 2.17 -17.09
N GLU A 135 -6.16 2.14 -16.78
CA GLU A 135 -6.68 2.40 -15.43
C GLU A 135 -6.10 1.43 -14.41
N LEU A 136 -6.06 0.13 -14.74
CA LEU A 136 -5.43 -0.88 -13.88
C LEU A 136 -3.95 -0.55 -13.61
N PHE A 137 -3.15 -0.28 -14.65
CA PHE A 137 -1.74 0.05 -14.47
C PHE A 137 -1.56 1.32 -13.64
N SER A 138 -2.36 2.36 -13.87
CA SER A 138 -2.34 3.58 -13.05
C SER A 138 -2.61 3.29 -11.57
N SER A 139 -3.65 2.52 -11.24
CA SER A 139 -3.96 2.16 -9.84
C SER A 139 -2.87 1.27 -9.23
N LEU A 140 -2.31 0.32 -9.99
CA LEU A 140 -1.23 -0.53 -9.49
C LEU A 140 0.07 0.25 -9.24
N PHE A 141 0.45 1.18 -10.11
CA PHE A 141 1.63 2.04 -9.90
C PHE A 141 1.45 2.99 -8.71
N ALA A 142 0.25 3.54 -8.52
CA ALA A 142 -0.06 4.35 -7.33
C ALA A 142 0.08 3.54 -6.02
N MET A 143 -0.14 2.22 -6.07
CA MET A 143 -0.01 1.35 -4.91
C MET A 143 1.45 0.99 -4.55
N ASN A 144 2.44 1.35 -5.38
CA ASN A 144 3.84 0.95 -5.16
C ASN A 144 4.37 1.38 -3.77
N ASP A 145 3.98 2.57 -3.30
CA ASP A 145 4.41 3.10 -2.00
C ASP A 145 3.41 2.88 -0.86
N PHE A 146 2.30 2.17 -1.12
CA PHE A 146 1.20 1.97 -0.16
C PHE A 146 1.69 1.44 1.19
N ARG A 147 2.56 0.42 1.17
CA ARG A 147 3.09 -0.21 2.40
C ARG A 147 3.91 0.76 3.23
N HIS A 148 4.73 1.58 2.58
CA HIS A 148 5.57 2.57 3.24
C HIS A 148 4.70 3.67 3.84
N SER A 149 3.80 4.24 3.03
CA SER A 149 2.85 5.26 3.49
C SER A 149 2.04 4.80 4.69
N LEU A 150 1.46 3.59 4.66
CA LEU A 150 0.67 3.08 5.77
C LEU A 150 1.51 2.86 7.04
N ARG A 151 2.73 2.36 6.89
CA ARG A 151 3.63 2.14 8.03
C ARG A 151 4.05 3.47 8.67
N ASP A 152 4.38 4.45 7.84
CA ASP A 152 4.80 5.76 8.31
C ASP A 152 3.65 6.52 8.96
N SER A 153 2.44 6.43 8.41
CA SER A 153 1.22 6.95 9.04
C SER A 153 1.03 6.40 10.46
N VAL A 154 1.05 5.08 10.62
CA VAL A 154 0.87 4.43 11.94
C VAL A 154 2.00 4.79 12.89
N ARG A 155 3.25 4.80 12.42
CA ARG A 155 4.41 5.17 13.25
C ARG A 155 4.31 6.61 13.74
N ASN A 156 3.95 7.53 12.85
CA ASN A 156 3.77 8.94 13.18
C ASN A 156 2.59 9.15 14.15
N TYR A 157 1.49 8.43 13.93
CA TYR A 157 0.35 8.42 14.85
C TYR A 157 0.77 8.00 16.26
N ILE A 158 1.42 6.84 16.40
CA ILE A 158 1.88 6.31 17.70
C ILE A 158 2.85 7.30 18.36
N LEU A 159 3.83 7.82 17.62
CA LEU A 159 4.82 8.76 18.13
C LEU A 159 4.14 10.04 18.67
N ARG A 160 3.27 10.67 17.87
CA ARG A 160 2.57 11.91 18.27
C ARG A 160 1.60 11.66 19.42
N TYR A 161 0.82 10.58 19.36
CA TYR A 161 -0.10 10.21 20.41
C TYR A 161 0.63 10.01 21.74
N THR A 162 1.72 9.25 21.74
CA THR A 162 2.57 9.00 22.92
C THR A 162 3.20 10.29 23.44
N GLY A 163 3.58 11.20 22.55
CA GLY A 163 4.08 12.54 22.91
C GLY A 163 3.07 13.32 23.75
N PHE A 164 1.82 13.40 23.29
CA PHE A 164 0.75 14.09 24.02
C PHE A 164 0.27 13.32 25.26
N GLU A 165 0.31 11.99 25.23
CA GLU A 165 -0.10 11.16 26.35
C GLU A 165 0.72 11.44 27.63
N LYS A 166 2.01 11.78 27.48
CA LYS A 166 2.85 12.23 28.60
C LYS A 166 2.28 13.46 29.31
N GLY A 167 1.82 14.44 28.54
CA GLY A 167 1.18 15.65 29.08
C GLY A 167 -0.18 15.33 29.71
N PHE A 168 -0.94 14.42 29.12
CA PHE A 168 -2.20 13.95 29.70
C PHE A 168 -1.99 13.33 31.09
N TYR A 169 -0.95 12.50 31.29
CA TYR A 169 -0.65 11.87 32.58
C TYR A 169 -0.32 12.85 33.73
N LEU A 170 -0.12 14.13 33.45
CA LEU A 170 -0.02 15.16 34.49
C LEU A 170 -1.29 15.28 35.35
N TYR A 171 -2.41 14.69 34.94
CA TYR A 171 -3.59 14.55 35.81
C TYR A 171 -3.24 13.91 37.16
N ARG A 172 -2.26 12.99 37.20
CA ARG A 172 -1.82 12.35 38.46
C ARG A 172 -1.13 13.35 39.37
N LYS A 173 -0.33 14.27 38.81
CA LYS A 173 0.27 15.37 39.55
C LYS A 173 -0.83 16.26 40.14
N LEU A 174 -1.84 16.57 39.35
CA LEU A 174 -2.97 17.41 39.77
C LEU A 174 -3.79 16.75 40.90
N MET A 175 -4.16 15.48 40.74
CA MET A 175 -5.00 14.74 41.70
C MET A 175 -4.29 14.42 43.01
N TYR A 176 -3.02 14.03 42.96
CA TYR A 176 -2.34 13.49 44.14
C TYR A 176 -1.31 14.47 44.69
N LYS A 177 -0.30 14.82 43.88
CA LYS A 177 0.83 15.62 44.36
C LYS A 177 0.40 17.02 44.78
N MET A 178 -0.30 17.74 43.90
CA MET A 178 -0.74 19.11 44.19
C MET A 178 -1.78 19.14 45.30
N MET A 179 -2.66 18.14 45.36
CA MET A 179 -3.58 17.97 46.49
C MET A 179 -2.83 17.89 47.82
N HIS A 180 -1.79 17.04 47.90
CA HIS A 180 -0.97 16.90 49.10
C HIS A 180 -0.18 18.18 49.43
N GLU A 181 0.38 18.84 48.43
CA GLU A 181 1.13 20.09 48.62
C GLU A 181 0.23 21.21 49.16
N ILE A 182 -0.95 21.40 48.57
CA ILE A 182 -1.94 22.39 49.02
C ILE A 182 -2.46 22.03 50.41
N ALA A 183 -2.75 20.76 50.68
CA ALA A 183 -3.14 20.27 51.99
C ALA A 183 -2.08 20.61 53.05
N ASN A 184 -0.81 20.27 52.81
CA ASN A 184 0.26 20.55 53.77
C ASN A 184 0.53 22.04 53.97
N LYS A 185 0.42 22.85 52.90
CA LYS A 185 0.64 24.30 52.96
C LYS A 185 -0.49 25.05 53.68
N ARG A 186 -1.75 24.58 53.54
CA ARG A 186 -2.95 25.38 53.88
C ARG A 186 -3.88 24.74 54.92
N ALA A 187 -3.69 23.48 55.29
CA ALA A 187 -4.50 22.87 56.35
C ALA A 187 -4.14 23.48 57.71
N ILE A 188 -5.16 23.92 58.43
CA ILE A 188 -5.09 24.48 59.78
C ILE A 188 -5.30 23.38 60.82
N ASP A 189 -6.12 22.38 60.52
CA ASP A 189 -6.43 21.25 61.40
C ASP A 189 -6.67 19.99 60.55
N ILE A 190 -6.29 18.84 61.10
CA ILE A 190 -6.37 17.52 60.48
C ILE A 190 -7.06 16.59 61.46
N ARG A 191 -8.34 16.25 61.20
CA ARG A 191 -9.14 15.39 62.08
C ARG A 191 -9.33 14.01 61.47
N PRO A 192 -9.09 12.91 62.22
CA PRO A 192 -9.48 11.58 61.76
C PRO A 192 -11.01 11.50 61.65
N GLU A 193 -11.53 10.96 60.54
CA GLU A 193 -12.97 10.72 60.34
C GLU A 193 -13.18 9.30 59.78
N VAL A 194 -14.36 8.71 59.98
CA VAL A 194 -14.64 7.35 59.48
C VAL A 194 -14.53 7.36 57.95
N GLY A 195 -13.55 6.64 57.41
CA GLY A 195 -13.26 6.58 55.97
C GLY A 195 -12.18 7.54 55.49
N GLY A 196 -11.50 8.29 56.36
CA GLY A 196 -10.35 9.11 55.95
C GLY A 196 -9.95 10.21 56.93
N VAL A 197 -9.59 11.36 56.38
CA VAL A 197 -9.08 12.52 57.11
C VAL A 197 -9.83 13.76 56.67
N GLN A 198 -10.39 14.49 57.63
CA GLN A 198 -11.04 15.77 57.40
C GLN A 198 -10.01 16.89 57.54
N LEU A 199 -9.76 17.63 56.45
CA LEU A 199 -8.86 18.78 56.43
C LEU A 199 -9.66 20.07 56.60
N ASN A 200 -9.27 20.87 57.58
CA ASN A 200 -9.81 22.22 57.75
C ASN A 200 -8.85 23.24 57.10
N PHE A 201 -9.32 23.95 56.09
CA PHE A 201 -8.56 24.99 55.38
C PHE A 201 -8.90 26.41 55.84
N GLY A 202 -9.67 26.57 56.93
CA GLY A 202 -10.10 27.87 57.45
C GLY A 202 -10.93 28.66 56.46
N THR A 203 -10.44 29.85 56.08
CA THR A 203 -11.10 30.74 55.11
C THR A 203 -10.70 30.48 53.66
N ASN A 204 -9.79 29.52 53.40
CA ASN A 204 -9.28 29.26 52.06
C ASN A 204 -10.29 28.50 51.19
N GLN A 205 -11.19 29.24 50.55
CA GLN A 205 -12.29 28.66 49.77
C GLN A 205 -11.83 27.85 48.56
N PHE A 206 -10.72 28.25 47.91
CA PHE A 206 -10.16 27.50 46.79
C PHE A 206 -9.75 26.09 47.22
N ALA A 207 -8.90 25.98 48.26
CA ALA A 207 -8.42 24.69 48.75
C ALA A 207 -9.57 23.77 49.20
N GLN A 208 -10.59 24.32 49.89
CA GLN A 208 -11.78 23.55 50.28
C GLN A 208 -12.52 22.97 49.08
N ARG A 209 -12.80 23.80 48.07
CA ARG A 209 -13.57 23.38 46.88
C ARG A 209 -12.77 22.44 46.00
N PHE A 210 -11.46 22.66 45.88
CA PHE A 210 -10.56 21.78 45.12
C PHE A 210 -10.46 20.41 45.76
N PHE A 211 -10.33 20.34 47.09
CA PHE A 211 -10.28 19.06 47.81
C PHE A 211 -11.61 18.30 47.70
N ARG A 212 -12.75 18.99 47.85
CA ARG A 212 -14.07 18.38 47.64
C ARG A 212 -14.25 17.85 46.22
N LEU A 213 -13.77 18.58 45.21
CA LEU A 213 -13.80 18.14 43.82
C LEU A 213 -13.02 16.83 43.66
N ILE A 214 -11.77 16.76 44.15
CA ILE A 214 -10.96 15.54 44.05
C ILE A 214 -11.65 14.35 44.75
N GLN A 215 -12.16 14.56 45.96
CA GLN A 215 -12.88 13.50 46.68
C GLN A 215 -14.11 13.01 45.89
N SER A 216 -14.89 13.93 45.32
CA SER A 216 -16.06 13.58 44.52
C SER A 216 -15.73 12.79 43.25
N VAL A 217 -14.56 13.04 42.66
CA VAL A 217 -14.07 12.33 41.47
C VAL A 217 -13.57 10.95 41.85
N LEU A 218 -12.78 10.83 42.92
CA LEU A 218 -12.22 9.55 43.38
C LEU A 218 -13.29 8.57 43.88
N SER A 219 -14.42 9.07 44.37
CA SER A 219 -15.57 8.24 44.76
C SER A 219 -16.54 7.96 43.62
N ASN A 220 -16.32 8.52 42.42
CA ASN A 220 -17.23 8.34 41.30
C ASN A 220 -16.99 6.98 40.62
N PRO A 221 -18.01 6.09 40.57
CA PRO A 221 -17.87 4.76 39.97
C PRO A 221 -17.60 4.80 38.46
N ASP A 222 -17.99 5.87 37.77
CA ASP A 222 -17.83 6.02 36.32
C ASP A 222 -16.40 6.42 35.92
N LEU A 223 -15.53 6.75 36.88
CA LEU A 223 -14.15 7.14 36.59
C LEU A 223 -13.32 5.94 36.09
N LEU A 224 -13.66 4.73 36.53
CA LEU A 224 -12.94 3.50 36.20
C LEU A 224 -13.82 2.59 35.35
N ASN A 225 -13.21 1.89 34.38
CA ASN A 225 -13.88 0.83 33.64
C ASN A 225 -13.95 -0.47 34.46
N ALA A 226 -14.54 -1.52 33.90
CA ALA A 226 -14.65 -2.84 34.54
C ALA A 226 -13.30 -3.46 34.94
N ASP A 227 -12.20 -3.05 34.30
CA ASP A 227 -10.83 -3.51 34.58
C ASP A 227 -10.09 -2.62 35.59
N GLY A 228 -10.75 -1.61 36.15
CA GLY A 228 -10.15 -0.66 37.09
C GLY A 228 -9.25 0.39 36.43
N ILE A 229 -9.35 0.58 35.12
CA ILE A 229 -8.57 1.55 34.34
C ILE A 229 -9.35 2.86 34.20
N VAL A 230 -8.66 3.99 34.36
CA VAL A 230 -9.24 5.32 34.24
C VAL A 230 -9.83 5.55 32.84
N VAL A 231 -11.11 5.89 32.80
CA VAL A 231 -11.83 6.29 31.58
C VAL A 231 -11.49 7.74 31.26
N ARG A 232 -10.59 7.95 30.29
CA ARG A 232 -10.00 9.27 29.98
C ARG A 232 -11.04 10.37 29.70
N PRO A 233 -12.10 10.15 28.89
CA PRO A 233 -13.12 11.16 28.68
C PRO A 233 -13.84 11.56 29.97
N LYS A 234 -14.11 10.58 30.85
CA LYS A 234 -14.76 10.82 32.14
C LYS A 234 -13.87 11.59 33.10
N LEU A 235 -12.57 11.30 33.13
CA LEU A 235 -11.61 12.11 33.90
C LEU A 235 -11.61 13.58 33.42
N ILE A 236 -11.65 13.82 32.11
CA ILE A 236 -11.69 15.19 31.57
C ILE A 236 -12.98 15.92 31.97
N GLU A 237 -14.12 15.24 31.82
CA GLU A 237 -15.45 15.76 32.13
C GLU A 237 -15.63 16.05 33.63
N LEU A 238 -15.27 15.08 34.49
CA LEU A 238 -15.57 15.12 35.92
C LEU A 238 -14.52 15.88 36.73
N PHE A 239 -13.27 15.94 36.26
CA PHE A 239 -12.17 16.48 37.04
C PHE A 239 -11.44 17.64 36.37
N ILE A 240 -10.93 17.44 35.16
CA ILE A 240 -10.01 18.43 34.55
C ILE A 240 -10.73 19.73 34.20
N LYS A 241 -11.85 19.66 33.47
CA LYS A 241 -12.64 20.87 33.14
C LYS A 241 -13.17 21.57 34.40
N PRO A 242 -13.78 20.87 35.38
CA PRO A 242 -14.18 21.49 36.63
C PRO A 242 -13.01 22.11 37.43
N SER A 243 -11.81 21.52 37.40
CA SER A 243 -10.63 22.09 38.06
C SER A 243 -10.20 23.41 37.43
N ILE A 244 -10.25 23.51 36.09
CA ILE A 244 -9.99 24.75 35.36
C ILE A 244 -11.03 25.81 35.75
N ASP A 245 -12.32 25.47 35.73
CA ASP A 245 -13.40 26.41 36.00
C ASP A 245 -13.47 26.85 37.47
N LEU A 246 -13.10 25.96 38.39
CA LEU A 246 -12.88 26.31 39.79
C LEU A 246 -11.74 27.31 39.93
N SER A 247 -10.58 27.01 39.33
CA SER A 247 -9.37 27.83 39.47
C SER A 247 -9.58 29.25 38.92
N LYS A 248 -10.28 29.39 37.78
CA LYS A 248 -10.62 30.70 37.19
C LYS A 248 -11.31 31.66 38.16
N GLN A 249 -12.08 31.17 39.14
CA GLN A 249 -12.79 32.01 40.10
C GLN A 249 -11.87 32.66 41.15
N TYR A 250 -10.65 32.13 41.31
CA TYR A 250 -9.70 32.55 42.35
C TYR A 250 -8.40 33.13 41.78
N ILE A 251 -8.19 33.05 40.47
CA ILE A 251 -7.10 33.75 39.75
C ILE A 251 -7.46 35.24 39.60
N PRO A 252 -6.51 36.19 39.77
CA PRO A 252 -5.08 35.98 40.04
C PRO A 252 -4.72 35.97 41.54
N ALA A 253 -5.70 36.07 42.43
CA ALA A 253 -5.47 36.29 43.85
C ALA A 253 -4.85 35.07 44.58
N ASP A 254 -5.10 33.86 44.08
CA ASP A 254 -4.65 32.62 44.70
C ASP A 254 -3.57 31.91 43.87
N GLU A 255 -2.35 31.86 44.42
CA GLU A 255 -1.19 31.21 43.77
C GLU A 255 -1.44 29.72 43.46
N ASP A 256 -2.11 29.00 44.36
CA ASP A 256 -2.36 27.56 44.17
C ASP A 256 -3.42 27.37 43.06
N ALA A 257 -4.37 28.30 42.93
CA ALA A 257 -5.34 28.30 41.82
C ALA A 257 -4.66 28.52 40.46
N ILE A 258 -3.67 29.41 40.38
CA ILE A 258 -2.87 29.60 39.16
C ILE A 258 -2.19 28.29 38.78
N GLN A 259 -1.46 27.67 39.72
CA GLN A 259 -0.72 26.44 39.45
C GLN A 259 -1.64 25.28 39.05
N VAL A 260 -2.79 25.11 39.74
CA VAL A 260 -3.78 24.08 39.41
C VAL A 260 -4.35 24.32 38.01
N SER A 261 -4.67 25.59 37.67
CA SER A 261 -5.16 25.94 36.35
C SER A 261 -4.14 25.62 35.25
N ASP A 262 -2.87 25.95 35.45
CA ASP A 262 -1.82 25.72 34.45
C ASP A 262 -1.68 24.23 34.13
N VAL A 263 -1.56 23.40 35.15
CA VAL A 263 -1.44 21.94 34.98
C VAL A 263 -2.73 21.35 34.39
N ALA A 264 -3.90 21.79 34.84
CA ALA A 264 -5.18 21.30 34.32
C ALA A 264 -5.38 21.68 32.84
N ASN A 265 -4.99 22.90 32.44
CA ASN A 265 -5.01 23.33 31.04
C ASN A 265 -4.03 22.52 30.17
N GLU A 266 -2.85 22.18 30.69
CA GLU A 266 -1.89 21.32 29.98
C GLU A 266 -2.44 19.90 29.76
N VAL A 267 -3.09 19.31 30.77
CA VAL A 267 -3.76 18.02 30.66
C VAL A 267 -4.88 18.07 29.63
N ASN A 268 -5.74 19.10 29.70
CA ASN A 268 -6.86 19.27 28.76
C ASN A 268 -6.38 19.48 27.32
N SER A 269 -5.37 20.31 27.12
CA SER A 269 -4.79 20.56 25.81
C SER A 269 -4.14 19.30 25.23
N SER A 270 -3.46 18.52 26.08
CA SER A 270 -2.88 17.23 25.70
C SER A 270 -3.95 16.23 25.27
N TRP A 271 -5.06 16.13 26.01
CA TRP A 271 -6.20 15.30 25.64
C TRP A 271 -6.79 15.69 24.27
N ILE A 272 -7.06 16.97 24.06
CA ILE A 272 -7.59 17.48 22.78
C ILE A 272 -6.63 17.14 21.64
N ASN A 273 -5.32 17.32 21.84
CA ASN A 273 -4.32 16.99 20.82
C ASN A 273 -4.28 15.49 20.51
N MET A 274 -4.46 14.62 21.51
CA MET A 274 -4.58 13.18 21.30
C MET A 274 -5.81 12.84 20.46
N GLU A 275 -6.97 13.46 20.74
CA GLU A 275 -8.19 13.27 19.94
C GLU A 275 -7.99 13.75 18.49
N VAL A 276 -7.42 14.93 18.29
CA VAL A 276 -7.14 15.49 16.96
C VAL A 276 -6.22 14.57 16.15
N VAL A 277 -5.13 14.10 16.74
CA VAL A 277 -4.19 13.19 16.08
C VAL A 277 -4.84 11.84 15.77
N THR A 278 -5.69 11.35 16.67
CA THR A 278 -6.45 10.10 16.46
C THR A 278 -7.41 10.23 15.27
N THR A 279 -8.20 11.31 15.23
CA THR A 279 -9.13 11.58 14.12
C THR A 279 -8.38 11.74 12.80
N ALA A 280 -7.28 12.50 12.77
CA ALA A 280 -6.47 12.68 11.56
C ALA A 280 -5.91 11.34 11.05
N HIS A 281 -5.42 10.48 11.95
CA HIS A 281 -4.92 9.17 11.57
C HIS A 281 -6.02 8.28 10.96
N PHE A 282 -7.20 8.20 11.58
CA PHE A 282 -8.27 7.35 11.04
C PHE A 282 -8.87 7.90 9.74
N ASN A 283 -8.81 9.20 9.49
CA ASN A 283 -9.12 9.77 8.17
C ASN A 283 -8.10 9.33 7.11
N GLU A 284 -6.82 9.24 7.45
CA GLU A 284 -5.78 8.72 6.55
C GLU A 284 -5.96 7.22 6.29
N ILE A 285 -6.34 6.44 7.31
CA ILE A 285 -6.72 5.02 7.15
C ILE A 285 -7.90 4.87 6.19
N ASP A 286 -8.88 5.77 6.22
CA ASP A 286 -9.98 5.75 5.25
C ASP A 286 -9.50 6.00 3.82
N GLY A 287 -8.55 6.91 3.63
CA GLY A 287 -7.87 7.08 2.33
C GLY A 287 -7.18 5.80 1.86
N HIS A 288 -6.45 5.12 2.75
CA HIS A 288 -5.82 3.84 2.43
C HIS A 288 -6.82 2.72 2.10
N ILE A 289 -7.96 2.67 2.79
CA ILE A 289 -9.04 1.72 2.46
C ILE A 289 -9.59 2.02 1.06
N ALA A 290 -9.89 3.28 0.75
CA ALA A 290 -10.40 3.69 -0.54
C ALA A 290 -9.44 3.32 -1.69
N THR A 291 -8.13 3.56 -1.52
CA THR A 291 -7.11 3.15 -2.50
C THR A 291 -7.13 1.64 -2.76
N LEU A 292 -7.23 0.82 -1.71
CA LEU A 292 -7.27 -0.63 -1.84
C LEU A 292 -8.58 -1.11 -2.48
N GLU A 293 -9.70 -0.46 -2.19
CA GLU A 293 -11.00 -0.76 -2.82
C GLU A 293 -11.00 -0.41 -4.32
N ASP A 294 -10.38 0.72 -4.70
CA ASP A 294 -10.19 1.09 -6.10
C ASP A 294 -9.32 0.07 -6.85
N VAL A 295 -8.14 -0.26 -6.31
CA VAL A 295 -7.24 -1.27 -6.90
C VAL A 295 -7.96 -2.62 -7.05
N LYS A 296 -8.73 -3.03 -6.03
CA LYS A 296 -9.54 -4.24 -6.08
C LYS A 296 -10.55 -4.20 -7.23
N ALA A 297 -11.27 -3.08 -7.39
CA ALA A 297 -12.22 -2.92 -8.48
C ALA A 297 -11.54 -3.02 -9.85
N LYS A 298 -10.42 -2.32 -10.06
CA LYS A 298 -9.66 -2.35 -11.31
C LYS A 298 -9.08 -3.71 -11.65
N ILE A 299 -8.63 -4.46 -10.65
CA ILE A 299 -8.19 -5.86 -10.85
C ILE A 299 -9.36 -6.72 -11.35
N ASN A 300 -10.53 -6.62 -10.72
CA ASN A 300 -11.71 -7.41 -11.12
C ASN A 300 -12.17 -7.05 -12.53
N GLU A 301 -12.27 -5.75 -12.86
CA GLU A 301 -12.62 -5.26 -14.19
C GLU A 301 -11.68 -5.85 -15.28
N PHE A 302 -10.37 -5.86 -15.02
CA PHE A 302 -9.40 -6.46 -15.93
C PHE A 302 -9.54 -7.98 -16.06
N LEU A 303 -9.79 -8.69 -14.95
CA LEU A 303 -9.92 -10.15 -14.95
C LEU A 303 -11.18 -10.61 -15.73
N GLU A 304 -12.22 -9.79 -15.77
CA GLU A 304 -13.46 -10.02 -16.52
C GLU A 304 -13.35 -9.73 -18.03
N LEU A 305 -12.28 -9.06 -18.47
CA LEU A 305 -12.07 -8.78 -19.89
C LEU A 305 -12.00 -10.07 -20.71
N LYS A 306 -12.88 -10.17 -21.71
CA LYS A 306 -12.89 -11.27 -22.68
C LYS A 306 -11.74 -11.11 -23.68
N LYS A 307 -11.10 -12.23 -24.03
CA LYS A 307 -10.13 -12.27 -25.13
C LYS A 307 -10.86 -12.11 -26.47
N ASN A 308 -10.26 -11.36 -27.37
CA ASN A 308 -10.59 -11.38 -28.80
C ASN A 308 -10.00 -12.63 -29.47
#